data_AF-A0A0K8W628-F1
#
_entry.id   AF-A0A0K8W628-F1
#
_cell.length_a   1.000
_cell.length_b   1.000
_cell.length_c   1.000
_cell.angle_alpha   90.00
_cell.angle_beta   90.00
_cell.angle_gamma   90.00
#
_symmetry.space_group_name_H-M   'P 1'
#
loop_
_entity.id
_entity.type
_entity.pdbx_description
1 polymer ?
#
loop_
_entity_poly.entity_id
_entity_poly.type
_entity_poly.pdbx_seq_one_letter_code
_entity_poly.pdbx_strand_id
1 'polypeptide(L)'
;MQTCRINDPEFVKCSTSSIQKLMIQLGKGIPEVAEVIGTFDPLKVKEIQFAQDNQGAVQLHANLTEMVATGLSSMIIKESKVSKKDYSWETKVFIPKLRLEGQYKMSGKILLIPLNGAAHMFIEIENLNLLMRTKTRLYEKGGFTF
;
A
#
# COMPACT_ATOMS: atom_id res chain seq x y z
N MET A 1 -0.96 -16.11 14.89
CA MET A 1 -1.65 -16.10 13.58
C MET A 1 -2.37 -17.42 13.38
N GLN A 2 -3.47 -17.46 12.61
CA GLN A 2 -4.18 -18.71 12.31
C GLN A 2 -3.82 -19.17 10.90
N THR A 3 -3.49 -20.45 10.75
CA THR A 3 -3.21 -21.06 9.44
C THR A 3 -4.52 -21.39 8.73
N CYS A 4 -4.64 -21.00 7.46
CA CYS A 4 -5.83 -21.27 6.63
C CYS A 4 -5.44 -22.23 5.50
N ARG A 5 -6.18 -23.33 5.31
CA ARG A 5 -5.91 -24.27 4.22
C ARG A 5 -6.72 -23.87 2.99
N ILE A 6 -6.06 -23.69 1.86
CA ILE A 6 -6.68 -23.20 0.61
C ILE A 6 -7.82 -24.08 0.08
N ASN A 7 -7.86 -25.35 0.49
CA ASN A 7 -8.88 -26.31 0.09
C ASN A 7 -10.10 -26.36 1.02
N ASP A 8 -10.07 -25.65 2.16
CA ASP A 8 -11.22 -25.60 3.07
C ASP A 8 -12.36 -24.77 2.45
N PRO A 9 -13.64 -25.20 2.59
CA PRO A 9 -14.79 -24.43 2.10
C PRO A 9 -14.87 -23.00 2.67
N GLU A 10 -14.44 -22.84 3.93
CA GLU A 10 -14.43 -21.57 4.65
C GLU A 10 -13.11 -20.78 4.48
N PHE A 11 -12.29 -21.12 3.48
CA PHE A 11 -10.98 -20.51 3.29
C PHE A 11 -11.02 -18.98 3.20
N VAL A 12 -11.96 -18.41 2.43
CA VAL A 12 -12.07 -16.96 2.25
C VAL A 12 -12.30 -16.26 3.59
N LYS A 13 -13.21 -16.79 4.41
CA LYS A 13 -13.50 -16.27 5.76
C LYS A 13 -12.27 -16.37 6.67
N CYS A 14 -11.59 -17.52 6.65
CA CYS A 14 -10.35 -17.71 7.42
C CYS A 14 -9.27 -16.72 6.99
N SER A 15 -9.02 -16.60 5.68
CA SER A 15 -8.00 -15.74 5.08
C SER A 15 -8.26 -14.27 5.41
N THR A 16 -9.48 -13.79 5.19
CA THR A 16 -9.90 -12.43 5.55
C THR A 16 -9.66 -12.12 7.04
N SER A 17 -10.08 -13.01 7.94
CA SER A 17 -9.87 -12.83 9.38
C SER A 17 -8.39 -12.89 9.76
N SER A 18 -7.62 -13.79 9.14
CA SER A 18 -6.19 -13.95 9.43
C SER A 18 -5.40 -12.72 9.00
N ILE A 19 -5.67 -12.19 7.80
CA ILE A 19 -5.03 -10.97 7.29
C ILE A 19 -5.46 -9.76 8.11
N GLN A 20 -6.74 -9.63 8.49
CA GLN A 20 -7.16 -8.54 9.39
C GLN A 20 -6.38 -8.55 10.71
N LYS A 21 -6.20 -9.73 11.32
CA LYS A 21 -5.40 -9.87 12.54
C LYS A 21 -3.94 -9.49 12.30
N LEU A 22 -3.36 -9.91 11.17
CA LEU A 22 -2.01 -9.50 10.78
C LEU A 22 -1.88 -7.97 10.68
N MET A 23 -2.79 -7.29 9.97
CA MET A 23 -2.73 -5.83 9.83
C MET A 23 -2.87 -5.10 11.18
N ILE A 24 -3.71 -5.60 12.09
CA ILE A 24 -3.81 -5.06 13.46
C ILE A 24 -2.48 -5.21 14.22
N GLN A 25 -1.80 -6.35 14.08
CA GLN A 25 -0.50 -6.56 14.74
C GLN A 25 0.59 -5.68 14.12
N LEU A 26 0.60 -5.53 12.79
CA LEU A 26 1.51 -4.61 12.10
C LEU A 26 1.33 -3.17 12.57
N GLY A 27 0.08 -2.72 12.77
CA GLY A 27 -0.21 -1.39 13.33
C GLY A 27 0.32 -1.18 14.75
N LYS A 28 0.38 -2.22 15.58
CA LYS A 28 1.00 -2.16 16.92
C LYS A 28 2.53 -2.19 16.89
N GLY A 29 3.12 -2.56 15.76
CA GLY A 29 4.52 -2.91 15.63
C GLY A 29 4.77 -4.38 15.97
N ILE A 30 5.57 -5.04 15.13
CA ILE A 30 6.06 -6.39 15.35
C ILE A 30 7.58 -6.28 15.48
N PRO A 31 8.17 -6.46 16.68
CA PRO A 31 9.60 -6.22 16.93
C PRO A 31 10.53 -6.89 15.90
N GLU A 32 10.22 -8.13 15.52
CA GLU A 32 11.01 -8.93 14.58
C GLU A 32 10.99 -8.40 13.15
N VAL A 33 9.96 -7.63 12.78
CA VAL A 33 9.81 -7.08 11.43
C VAL A 33 10.10 -5.57 11.42
N ALA A 34 10.01 -4.90 12.57
CA ALA A 34 10.18 -3.46 12.74
C ALA A 34 11.54 -2.96 12.24
N GLU A 35 12.60 -3.77 12.35
CA GLU A 35 13.93 -3.42 11.80
C GLU A 35 13.93 -3.30 10.28
N VAL A 36 13.07 -4.06 9.59
CA VAL A 36 13.00 -4.13 8.13
C VAL A 36 11.97 -3.17 7.55
N ILE A 37 10.76 -3.15 8.13
CA ILE A 37 9.63 -2.36 7.59
C ILE A 37 9.43 -1.02 8.31
N GLY A 38 10.12 -0.79 9.43
CA GLY A 38 9.89 0.37 10.29
C GLY A 38 8.52 0.33 10.95
N THR A 39 7.96 1.52 11.20
CA THR A 39 6.58 1.68 11.69
C THR A 39 5.59 1.53 10.53
N PHE A 40 4.55 0.72 10.72
CA PHE A 40 3.49 0.55 9.72
C PHE A 40 2.52 1.74 9.69
N ASP A 41 2.34 2.43 10.82
CA ASP A 41 1.55 3.65 10.94
C ASP A 41 2.11 4.49 12.10
N PRO A 42 2.76 5.64 11.85
CA PRO A 42 2.99 6.24 10.53
C PRO A 42 3.95 5.43 9.65
N LEU A 43 3.61 5.20 8.39
CA LEU A 43 4.51 4.64 7.38
C LEU A 43 5.35 5.75 6.75
N LYS A 44 6.69 5.62 6.83
CA LYS A 44 7.62 6.57 6.22
C LYS A 44 7.98 6.12 4.79
N VAL A 45 7.70 6.96 3.81
CA VAL A 45 8.09 6.77 2.42
C VAL A 45 9.15 7.81 2.07
N LYS A 46 10.36 7.36 1.73
CA LYS A 46 11.51 8.25 1.55
C LYS A 46 11.30 9.26 0.42
N GLU A 47 10.87 8.76 -0.73
CA GLU A 47 10.74 9.55 -1.95
C GLU A 47 9.68 8.93 -2.87
N ILE A 48 8.87 9.77 -3.49
CA ILE A 48 7.95 9.39 -4.57
C ILE A 48 8.20 10.37 -5.72
N GLN A 49 8.65 9.84 -6.85
CA GLN A 49 8.83 10.61 -8.06
C GLN A 49 7.64 10.37 -8.99
N PHE A 50 7.03 11.45 -9.43
CA PHE A 50 5.96 11.46 -10.41
C PHE A 50 6.43 12.25 -11.63
N ALA A 51 6.42 11.61 -12.79
CA ALA A 51 6.71 12.24 -14.07
C ALA A 51 5.60 11.89 -15.06
N GLN A 52 4.99 12.92 -15.62
CA GLN A 52 3.98 12.80 -16.67
C GLN A 52 4.43 13.64 -17.86
N ASP A 53 5.06 12.95 -18.82
CA ASP A 53 5.69 13.55 -20.00
C ASP A 53 4.87 13.32 -21.29
N ASN A 54 3.59 12.98 -21.17
CA ASN A 54 2.77 12.72 -22.34
C ASN A 54 2.59 13.99 -23.18
N GLN A 55 2.78 13.86 -24.49
CA GLN A 55 2.55 14.91 -25.48
C GLN A 55 1.09 15.36 -25.41
N GLY A 56 0.83 16.47 -24.71
CA GLY A 56 -0.52 16.97 -24.50
C GLY A 56 -0.58 18.15 -23.53
N ALA A 57 -1.74 18.29 -22.88
CA ALA A 57 -2.08 19.39 -22.01
C ALA A 57 -1.37 19.38 -20.64
N VAL A 58 -0.61 18.37 -20.27
CA VAL A 58 0.03 18.28 -18.95
C VAL A 58 1.44 17.75 -19.11
N GLN A 59 2.41 18.56 -18.69
CA GLN A 59 3.80 18.15 -18.51
C GLN A 59 4.14 18.41 -17.05
N LEU A 60 4.35 17.37 -16.25
CA LEU A 60 4.52 17.52 -14.81
C LEU A 60 5.60 16.61 -14.27
N HIS A 61 6.58 17.20 -13.58
CA HIS A 61 7.51 16.48 -12.72
C HIS A 61 7.27 16.93 -11.28
N ALA A 62 6.95 15.98 -10.41
CA ALA A 62 6.81 16.22 -8.98
C ALA A 62 7.69 15.23 -8.23
N ASN A 63 8.47 15.73 -7.28
CA ASN A 63 9.18 14.93 -6.31
C ASN A 63 8.57 15.16 -4.94
N LEU A 64 8.13 14.07 -4.31
CA LEU A 64 7.58 14.08 -2.96
C LEU A 64 8.61 13.44 -2.02
N THR A 65 9.03 14.18 -1.00
CA THR A 65 10.08 13.76 -0.06
C THR A 65 9.58 13.83 1.37
N GLU A 66 10.23 13.05 2.24
CA GLU A 66 9.88 12.99 3.67
C GLU A 66 8.41 12.63 3.90
N MET A 67 7.87 11.76 3.03
CA MET A 67 6.45 11.42 3.03
C MET A 67 6.11 10.52 4.22
N VAL A 68 5.04 10.88 4.92
CA VAL A 68 4.49 10.13 6.04
C VAL A 68 3.03 9.80 5.73
N ALA A 69 2.70 8.52 5.74
CA ALA A 69 1.34 8.03 5.60
C ALA A 69 0.76 7.62 6.95
N THR A 70 -0.42 8.10 7.29
CA THR A 70 -1.13 7.79 8.54
C THR A 70 -2.55 7.31 8.30
N GLY A 71 -3.06 6.47 9.21
CA GLY A 71 -4.41 5.90 9.13
C GLY A 71 -4.48 4.49 8.54
N LEU A 72 -3.33 3.89 8.22
CA LEU A 72 -3.22 2.51 7.74
C LEU A 72 -3.62 1.49 8.81
N SER A 73 -3.42 1.78 10.09
CA SER A 73 -3.81 0.89 11.20
C SER A 73 -5.32 0.71 11.33
N SER A 74 -6.10 1.65 10.80
CA SER A 74 -7.57 1.62 10.82
C SER A 74 -8.17 0.85 9.62
N MET A 75 -7.33 0.18 8.82
CA MET A 75 -7.81 -0.53 7.64
C MET A 75 -8.63 -1.78 7.97
N ILE A 76 -9.62 -2.02 7.13
CA ILE A 76 -10.56 -3.13 7.24
C ILE A 76 -10.43 -4.01 5.99
N ILE A 77 -10.01 -5.25 6.19
CA ILE A 77 -9.99 -6.27 5.14
C ILE A 77 -11.42 -6.75 4.91
N LYS A 78 -11.96 -6.43 3.73
CA LYS A 78 -13.32 -6.80 3.35
C LYS A 78 -13.38 -8.22 2.80
N GLU A 79 -12.35 -8.63 2.04
CA GLU A 79 -12.28 -9.94 1.40
C GLU A 79 -10.83 -10.27 1.06
N SER A 80 -10.41 -11.51 1.23
CA SER A 80 -9.12 -11.99 0.73
C SER A 80 -9.28 -13.35 0.08
N LYS A 81 -8.89 -13.44 -1.19
CA LYS A 81 -8.96 -14.62 -2.02
C LYS A 81 -7.57 -15.00 -2.50
N VAL A 82 -7.30 -16.30 -2.57
CA VAL A 82 -6.06 -16.84 -3.11
C VAL A 82 -6.41 -17.82 -4.22
N SER A 83 -5.74 -17.67 -5.36
CA SER A 83 -5.85 -18.55 -6.51
C SER A 83 -5.23 -19.91 -6.19
N LYS A 84 -5.98 -20.98 -6.41
CA LYS A 84 -5.48 -22.36 -6.28
C LYS A 84 -4.49 -22.75 -7.38
N LYS A 85 -4.41 -21.97 -8.46
CA LYS A 85 -3.58 -22.29 -9.63
C LYS A 85 -2.14 -21.82 -9.46
N ASP A 86 -1.99 -20.57 -9.05
CA ASP A 86 -0.70 -19.87 -9.03
C ASP A 86 -0.40 -19.21 -7.68
N TYR A 87 -1.25 -19.43 -6.66
CA TYR A 87 -1.15 -18.82 -5.33
C TYR A 87 -1.14 -17.28 -5.33
N SER A 88 -1.49 -16.65 -6.45
CA SER A 88 -1.73 -15.21 -6.54
C SER A 88 -2.94 -14.84 -5.69
N TRP A 89 -2.93 -13.67 -5.07
CA TRP A 89 -4.03 -13.25 -4.20
C TRP A 89 -4.64 -11.91 -4.60
N GLU A 90 -5.92 -11.78 -4.29
CA GLU A 90 -6.68 -10.55 -4.42
C GLU A 90 -7.25 -10.19 -3.04
N THR A 91 -7.08 -8.95 -2.61
CA THR A 91 -7.56 -8.47 -1.31
C THR A 91 -8.30 -7.15 -1.48
N LYS A 92 -9.53 -7.11 -0.98
CA LYS A 92 -10.34 -5.89 -0.89
C LYS A 92 -10.11 -5.26 0.48
N VAL A 93 -9.70 -3.99 0.48
CA VAL A 93 -9.37 -3.23 1.68
C VAL A 93 -10.19 -1.96 1.70
N PHE A 94 -10.66 -1.58 2.88
CA PHE A 94 -11.29 -0.29 3.14
C PHE A 94 -10.47 0.48 4.16
N ILE A 95 -10.18 1.74 3.89
CA ILE A 95 -9.45 2.63 4.80
C ILE A 95 -10.35 3.85 5.08
N PRO A 96 -10.81 4.05 6.32
CA PRO A 96 -11.75 5.14 6.64
C PRO A 96 -11.17 6.52 6.35
N LYS A 97 -9.91 6.75 6.73
CA LYS A 97 -9.17 7.99 6.46
C LYS A 97 -7.70 7.66 6.30
N LEU A 98 -7.12 8.08 5.17
CA LEU A 98 -5.70 8.01 4.88
C LEU A 98 -5.19 9.46 4.74
N ARG A 99 -4.12 9.80 5.44
CA ARG A 99 -3.43 11.09 5.28
C ARG A 99 -1.99 10.85 4.85
N LEU A 100 -1.59 11.47 3.75
CA LEU A 100 -0.21 11.55 3.29
C LEU A 100 0.28 12.97 3.53
N GLU A 101 1.46 13.14 4.11
CA GLU A 101 2.01 14.45 4.44
C GLU A 101 3.52 14.47 4.19
N GLY A 102 4.06 15.57 3.66
CA GLY A 102 5.48 15.70 3.38
C GLY A 102 5.82 16.96 2.60
N GLN A 103 6.95 16.95 1.89
CA GLN A 103 7.41 18.07 1.08
C GLN A 103 7.24 17.75 -0.41
N TYR A 104 6.63 18.64 -1.17
CA TYR A 104 6.61 18.53 -2.64
C TYR A 104 7.59 19.52 -3.26
N LYS A 105 8.19 19.11 -4.37
CA LYS A 105 8.85 19.98 -5.33
C LYS A 105 8.35 19.63 -6.71
N MET A 106 7.68 20.57 -7.36
CA MET A 106 7.00 20.35 -8.62
C MET A 106 7.41 21.39 -9.66
N SER A 107 7.61 20.93 -10.89
CA SER A 107 7.92 21.75 -12.05
C SER A 107 7.20 21.19 -13.27
N GLY A 108 6.62 22.07 -14.08
CA GLY A 108 5.89 21.65 -15.26
C GLY A 108 4.95 22.73 -15.77
N LYS A 109 3.92 22.31 -16.50
CA LYS A 109 2.83 23.16 -16.96
C LYS A 109 1.57 22.35 -17.19
N ILE A 110 0.43 22.99 -16.95
CA ILE A 110 -0.87 22.52 -17.44
C ILE A 110 -1.27 23.49 -18.55
N LEU A 111 -1.35 22.99 -19.77
CA LEU A 111 -1.56 23.73 -21.01
C LEU A 111 -0.49 24.82 -21.15
N LEU A 112 -0.89 26.08 -20.92
CA LEU A 112 -0.04 27.26 -20.99
C LEU A 112 0.35 27.78 -19.59
N ILE A 113 -0.20 27.21 -18.52
CA ILE A 113 0.01 27.66 -17.15
C ILE A 113 1.26 26.98 -16.59
N PRO A 114 2.36 27.70 -16.34
CA PRO A 114 3.53 27.14 -15.71
C PRO A 114 3.24 26.80 -14.25
N LEU A 115 3.69 25.62 -13.83
CA LEU A 115 3.64 25.17 -12.45
C LEU A 115 5.08 25.05 -11.95
N ASN A 116 5.42 25.84 -10.94
CA ASN A 116 6.67 25.70 -10.23
C ASN A 116 6.40 26.02 -8.76
N GLY A 117 6.71 25.08 -7.88
CA GLY A 117 6.48 25.26 -6.46
C GLY A 117 7.22 24.21 -5.66
N ALA A 118 7.67 24.62 -4.48
CA ALA A 118 8.21 23.72 -3.48
C ALA A 118 7.72 24.18 -2.11
N ALA A 119 6.97 23.32 -1.42
CA ALA A 119 6.45 23.61 -0.09
C ALA A 119 6.01 22.31 0.59
N HIS A 120 5.50 22.47 1.80
CA HIS A 120 4.80 21.42 2.52
C HIS A 120 3.47 21.10 1.84
N MET A 121 3.10 19.83 1.80
CA MET A 121 1.81 19.35 1.29
C MET A 121 1.21 18.27 2.18
N PHE A 122 -0.11 18.15 2.11
CA PHE A 122 -0.82 16.99 2.59
C PHE A 122 -1.93 16.58 1.62
N ILE A 123 -2.25 15.29 1.60
CA ILE A 123 -3.39 14.70 0.89
C ILE A 123 -4.19 13.93 1.94
N GLU A 124 -5.49 14.23 2.03
CA GLU A 124 -6.43 13.43 2.82
C GLU A 124 -7.40 12.71 1.89
N ILE A 125 -7.59 11.42 2.15
CA ILE A 125 -8.51 10.56 1.41
C ILE A 125 -9.45 9.92 2.42
N GLU A 126 -10.74 10.17 2.28
CA GLU A 126 -11.77 9.54 3.10
C GLU A 126 -12.43 8.39 2.35
N ASN A 127 -12.87 7.37 3.10
CA ASN A 127 -13.63 6.23 2.58
C ASN A 127 -12.96 5.52 1.39
N LEU A 128 -11.65 5.32 1.48
CA LEU A 128 -10.84 4.72 0.41
C LEU A 128 -11.11 3.22 0.30
N ASN A 129 -11.56 2.78 -0.88
CA ASN A 129 -11.70 1.36 -1.22
C ASN A 129 -10.56 0.95 -2.17
N LEU A 130 -9.79 -0.06 -1.78
CA LEU A 130 -8.66 -0.59 -2.53
C LEU A 130 -8.91 -2.03 -2.96
N LEU A 131 -8.54 -2.33 -4.20
CA LEU A 131 -8.44 -3.69 -4.71
C LEU A 131 -6.98 -4.01 -4.99
N MET A 132 -6.35 -4.77 -4.11
CA MET A 132 -4.96 -5.19 -4.27
C MET A 132 -4.94 -6.53 -5.00
N ARG A 133 -4.17 -6.61 -6.09
CA ARG A 133 -3.90 -7.84 -6.83
C ARG A 133 -2.41 -8.12 -6.82
N THR A 134 -2.02 -9.27 -6.31
CA THR A 134 -0.62 -9.65 -6.21
C THR A 134 -0.38 -10.94 -6.96
N LYS A 135 0.67 -10.96 -7.79
CA LYS A 135 1.13 -12.16 -8.48
C LYS A 135 2.21 -12.86 -7.68
N THR A 136 2.03 -14.16 -7.50
CA THR A 136 2.96 -14.99 -6.73
C THR A 136 3.85 -15.78 -7.68
N ARG A 137 5.14 -15.84 -7.37
CA ARG A 137 6.11 -16.73 -8.02
C ARG A 137 6.80 -17.54 -6.95
N LEU A 138 6.58 -18.85 -6.97
CA LEU A 138 7.24 -19.76 -6.05
C LEU A 138 8.71 -19.93 -6.44
N TYR A 139 9.59 -19.96 -5.45
CA TYR A 139 10.99 -20.29 -5.64
C TYR A 139 11.53 -21.20 -4.53
N GLU A 140 12.49 -22.05 -4.88
CA GLU A 140 13.12 -22.98 -3.96
C GLU A 140 14.39 -22.38 -3.36
N LYS A 141 14.54 -22.44 -2.04
CA LYS A 141 15.77 -22.06 -1.34
C LYS A 141 16.01 -22.98 -0.15
N GLY A 142 17.13 -23.69 -0.15
CA GLY A 142 17.51 -24.57 0.96
C GLY A 142 16.54 -25.75 1.19
N GLY A 143 15.87 -26.24 0.14
CA GLY A 143 14.90 -27.33 0.23
C GLY A 143 13.50 -26.91 0.70
N PHE A 144 13.27 -25.60 0.84
CA PHE A 144 11.96 -25.03 1.14
C PHE A 144 11.45 -24.18 -0.02
N THR A 145 10.15 -24.27 -0.27
CA THR A 145 9.42 -23.41 -1.21
C THR A 145 8.99 -22.12 -0.52
N PHE A 146 9.30 -20.98 -1.13
CA PHE A 146 8.90 -19.63 -0.71
C PHE A 146 8.08 -18.94 -1.80
#